data_AF-A0A722RYQ7-F1
#
_entry.id   AF-A0A722RYQ7-F1
#
_cell.length_a   1.000
_cell.length_b   1.000
_cell.length_c   1.000
_cell.angle_alpha   90.00
_cell.angle_beta   90.00
_cell.angle_gamma   90.00
#
_symmetry.space_group_name_H-M   'P 1'
#
loop_
_entity.id
_entity.type
_entity.pdbx_description
1 polymer ?
#
loop_
_entity_poly.entity_id
_entity_poly.type
_entity_poly.pdbx_seq_one_letter_code
_entity_poly.pdbx_strand_id
1 'polypeptide(L)' 'PPFDAAAAKTILSDTHDAELPIYRLAADDPDEENTLATAVFTLDANHVRWQIFDINRDDAKFHGEVRG' A
#
# COMPACT_ATOMS: atom_id res chain seq x y z
N PRO A 1 -8.74 -8.32 15.86
CA PRO A 1 -9.25 -7.10 15.18
C PRO A 1 -9.66 -7.44 13.74
N PRO A 2 -10.72 -6.83 13.19
CA PRO A 2 -11.01 -6.95 11.76
C PRO A 2 -9.82 -6.42 10.95
N PHE A 3 -9.57 -7.05 9.80
CA PHE A 3 -8.52 -6.61 8.89
C PHE A 3 -9.03 -5.39 8.12
N ASP A 4 -8.52 -4.21 8.47
CA ASP A 4 -8.88 -2.93 7.88
C ASP A 4 -7.77 -2.38 6.97
N ALA A 5 -8.00 -1.22 6.36
CA ALA A 5 -7.06 -0.60 5.46
C ALA A 5 -5.70 -0.29 6.11
N ALA A 6 -5.69 0.04 7.40
CA ALA A 6 -4.47 0.33 8.15
C ALA A 6 -3.65 -0.96 8.35
N ALA A 7 -4.30 -2.05 8.78
CA ALA A 7 -3.66 -3.35 8.91
C ALA A 7 -3.09 -3.85 7.57
N ALA A 8 -3.84 -3.69 6.48
CA ALA A 8 -3.38 -4.03 5.13
C ALA A 8 -2.14 -3.21 4.72
N LYS A 9 -2.18 -1.90 4.93
CA LYS A 9 -1.04 -1.02 4.66
C LYS A 9 0.19 -1.42 5.47
N THR A 10 0.05 -1.80 6.74
CA THR A 10 1.16 -2.26 7.59
C THR A 10 1.86 -3.47 6.99
N ILE A 11 1.10 -4.49 6.54
CA ILE A 11 1.69 -5.66 5.85
C ILE A 11 2.42 -5.22 4.57
N LEU A 12 1.78 -4.36 3.77
CA LEU A 12 2.37 -3.85 2.54
C LEU A 12 3.55 -2.89 2.76
N SER A 13 3.80 -2.47 4.00
CA SER A 13 4.95 -1.62 4.38
C SER A 13 6.06 -2.44 5.03
N ASP A 14 5.95 -3.77 5.03
CA ASP A 14 6.95 -4.61 5.68
C ASP A 14 8.29 -4.57 4.96
N THR A 15 9.35 -4.39 5.75
CA THR A 15 10.74 -4.37 5.33
C THR A 15 11.59 -5.35 6.15
N HIS A 16 10.99 -6.43 6.69
CA HIS A 16 11.71 -7.34 7.59
C HIS A 16 12.76 -8.18 6.88
N ASP A 17 12.46 -8.65 5.66
CA ASP A 17 13.44 -9.35 4.83
C ASP A 17 14.37 -8.32 4.18
N ALA A 18 15.67 -8.44 4.45
CA ALA A 18 16.67 -7.50 3.95
C ALA A 18 17.00 -7.70 2.46
N GLU A 19 16.77 -8.89 1.92
CA GLU A 19 17.03 -9.20 0.50
C GLU A 19 15.78 -8.93 -0.34
N LEU A 20 14.62 -9.39 0.13
CA LEU A 20 13.35 -9.32 -0.62
C LEU A 20 12.19 -8.81 0.27
N PRO A 21 12.24 -7.54 0.73
CA PRO A 21 11.15 -6.95 1.49
C PRO A 21 9.90 -6.77 0.61
N ILE A 22 8.71 -6.75 1.24
CA ILE A 22 7.47 -6.41 0.53
C ILE A 22 7.52 -4.96 0.05
N TYR A 23 7.95 -4.04 0.92
CA TYR A 23 8.17 -2.65 0.57
C TYR A 23 9.64 -2.42 0.22
N ARG A 24 9.94 -2.49 -1.08
CA ARG A 24 11.31 -2.40 -1.58
C ARG A 24 11.68 -0.97 -1.99
N LEU A 25 12.78 -0.47 -1.40
CA LEU A 25 13.39 0.82 -1.69
C LEU A 25 14.93 0.68 -1.75
N ALA A 26 15.45 0.21 -2.88
CA ALA A 26 16.87 0.15 -3.17
C ALA A 26 17.31 1.39 -3.96
N ALA A 27 18.40 2.04 -3.57
CA ALA A 27 18.94 3.19 -4.30
C ALA A 27 19.56 2.78 -5.66
N ASP A 28 20.12 1.57 -5.71
CA ASP A 28 20.80 0.99 -6.88
C ASP A 28 19.95 -0.13 -7.50
N ASP A 29 18.63 0.09 -7.61
CA ASP A 29 17.56 -0.80 -8.07
C ASP A 29 17.81 -1.40 -9.47
N PRO A 30 18.61 -2.47 -9.61
CA PRO A 30 19.17 -2.85 -10.90
C PRO A 30 18.20 -3.70 -11.73
N ASP A 31 17.17 -4.22 -11.07
CA ASP A 31 16.07 -5.01 -11.59
C ASP A 31 14.74 -4.23 -11.64
N GLU A 32 14.75 -2.94 -11.29
CA GLU A 32 13.61 -1.99 -11.42
C GLU A 32 12.31 -2.41 -10.69
N GLU A 33 12.40 -3.22 -9.63
CA GLU A 33 11.24 -3.68 -8.84
C GLU A 33 11.02 -2.92 -7.52
N ASN A 34 11.54 -1.69 -7.39
CA ASN A 34 11.15 -0.85 -6.25
C ASN A 34 9.63 -0.63 -6.20
N THR A 35 9.09 -0.56 -4.99
CA THR A 35 7.67 -0.25 -4.80
C THR A 35 7.40 1.22 -5.11
N LEU A 36 6.85 1.49 -6.30
CA LEU A 36 6.55 2.86 -6.75
C LEU A 36 5.35 3.49 -6.02
N ALA A 37 4.37 2.67 -5.69
CA ALA A 37 3.15 3.09 -5.01
C ALA A 37 2.49 1.89 -4.30
N THR A 38 1.61 2.17 -3.34
CA THR A 38 0.72 1.16 -2.77
C THR A 38 -0.72 1.63 -2.84
N ALA A 39 -1.60 0.76 -3.35
CA ALA A 39 -3.03 0.96 -3.29
C ALA A 39 -3.67 -0.01 -2.29
N VAL A 40 -4.53 0.50 -1.41
CA VAL A 40 -5.37 -0.30 -0.52
C VAL A 40 -6.81 -0.07 -0.91
N PHE A 41 -7.51 -1.14 -1.27
CA PHE A 41 -8.95 -1.13 -1.54
C PHE A 41 -9.69 -1.82 -0.40
N THR A 42 -10.72 -1.16 0.13
CA THR A 42 -11.64 -1.74 1.11
C THR A 42 -13.02 -1.81 0.48
N LEU A 43 -13.56 -3.01 0.39
CA LEU A 43 -14.84 -3.28 -0.23
C LEU A 43 -15.85 -3.71 0.84
N ASP A 44 -17.05 -3.15 0.78
CA ASP A 44 -18.22 -3.65 1.48
C ASP A 44 -19.39 -3.81 0.50
N ALA A 45 -20.55 -4.24 0.99
CA ALA A 45 -21.71 -4.53 0.15
C ALA A 45 -22.16 -3.35 -0.73
N ASN A 46 -21.87 -2.11 -0.32
CA ASN A 46 -22.37 -0.91 -0.97
C ASN A 46 -21.26 0.07 -1.40
N HIS A 47 -20.01 -0.15 -0.99
CA HIS A 47 -18.92 0.80 -1.22
C HIS A 47 -17.64 0.12 -1.67
N VAL A 48 -16.92 0.81 -2.55
CA VAL A 48 -15.49 0.61 -2.76
C VAL A 48 -14.80 1.88 -2.28
N ARG A 49 -13.93 1.75 -1.28
CA ARG A 49 -13.04 2.82 -0.81
C ARG A 49 -11.61 2.49 -1.23
N TRP A 50 -10.85 3.47 -1.67
CA TRP A 50 -9.43 3.29 -2.01
C TRP A 50 -8.55 4.39 -1.44
N GLN A 51 -7.30 4.03 -1.18
CA GLN A 51 -6.22 4.93 -0.79
C GLN A 51 -4.96 4.53 -1.57
N ILE A 52 -4.28 5.50 -2.17
CA ILE A 52 -3.03 5.34 -2.91
C ILE A 52 -1.96 6.17 -2.21
N PHE A 53 -0.89 5.49 -1.82
CA PHE A 53 0.30 6.06 -1.21
C PHE A 53 1.42 6.04 -2.25
N ASP A 54 2.20 7.12 -2.33
CA ASP A 54 3.44 7.11 -3.08
C ASP A 54 4.58 6.57 -2.20
N ILE A 55 5.82 6.97 -2.47
CA ILE A 55 6.96 6.60 -1.63
C ILE A 55 6.78 7.13 -0.20
N ASN A 56 6.19 8.32 0.00
CA ASN A 56 5.78 8.75 1.33
C ASN A 56 4.46 8.07 1.70
N ARG A 57 4.51 7.23 2.72
CA ARG A 57 3.37 6.42 3.15
C ARG A 57 2.62 6.99 4.33
N ASP A 58 3.02 8.14 4.89
CA ASP A 58 2.34 8.70 6.05
C ASP A 58 0.89 9.06 5.72
N ASP A 59 0.68 9.67 4.55
CA ASP A 59 -0.63 10.12 4.07
C ASP A 59 -0.98 9.52 2.71
N ALA A 60 -2.27 9.22 2.51
CA ALA A 60 -2.77 8.79 1.22
C ALA A 60 -2.76 9.99 0.27
N LYS A 61 -1.94 9.93 -0.78
CA LYS A 61 -1.85 11.00 -1.78
C LYS A 61 -3.11 11.11 -2.63
N PHE A 62 -3.74 9.97 -2.91
CA PHE A 62 -5.04 9.92 -3.56
C PHE A 62 -5.95 8.98 -2.79
N HIS A 63 -7.22 9.34 -2.68
CA HIS A 63 -8.22 8.48 -2.08
C HIS A 63 -9.60 8.82 -2.64
N GLY A 64 -10.54 7.89 -2.48
CA GLY A 64 -11.91 8.12 -2.91
C GLY A 64 -12.84 7.00 -2.51
N GLU A 65 -14.13 7.20 -2.80
CA GLU A 65 -15.16 6.19 -2.64
C GLU A 65 -16.11 6.21 -3.84
N VAL A 66 -16.62 5.03 -4.21
CA VAL A 66 -17.78 4.88 -5.09
C VAL A 66 -18.82 4.05 -4.36
N ARG A 67 -20.09 4.44 -4.52
CA ARG A 67 -21.24 3.71 -3.99
C ARG A 67 -21.95 2.96 -5.12
N GLY A 68 -22.30 1.71 -4.85
CA GLY A 68 -23.12 0.87 -5.72
C GLY A 68 -24.61 1.12 -5.57
#